data_AF-A0A2W5MQI3-F1
#
_entry.id   AF-A0A2W5MQI3-F1
#
_cell.length_a   1.000
_cell.length_b   1.000
_cell.length_c   1.000
_cell.angle_alpha   90.00
_cell.angle_beta   90.00
_cell.angle_gamma   90.00
#
_symmetry.space_group_name_H-M   'P 1'
#
loop_
_entity.id
_entity.type
_entity.pdbx_description
1 polymer ?
#
loop_
_entity_poly.entity_id
_entity_poly.type
_entity_poly.pdbx_seq_one_letter_code
_entity_poly.pdbx_strand_id
1 'polypeptide(L)'
;MLLERLPLAAGRPIFGYVAAVALAGLALAARMAVADWLPPGFPFVTFFPAVILSAFLFGLKPGILTAILCGIASIPFFPTPPDGQLFGIGGIVALGFYTFVVVTDIALVHWMQRANARLAAERERTATLAERSDLLFSELQHRVSNNLQVVASLLHLQRRNISDETARTALAESARRLELIGRIHRQLHDPNGVQVGNTLFFQQLGDGLVEAEGRPEVRCQVMADDAIILKPEQVVPV
;
A
#
# COMPACT_ATOMS: atom_id res chain seq x y z
N MET A 1 -10.07 1.49 -3.49
CA MET A 1 -10.91 0.88 -2.43
C MET A 1 -11.97 -0.11 -2.94
N LEU A 2 -12.93 0.24 -3.81
CA LEU A 2 -13.97 -0.73 -4.23
C LEU A 2 -13.45 -1.90 -5.08
N LEU A 3 -12.45 -1.65 -5.93
CA LEU A 3 -11.78 -2.66 -6.76
C LEU A 3 -10.91 -3.65 -5.97
N GLU A 4 -10.44 -3.27 -4.78
CA GLU A 4 -9.59 -4.13 -3.92
C GLU A 4 -10.39 -5.21 -3.19
N ARG A 5 -11.72 -5.07 -3.11
CA ARG A 5 -12.61 -6.04 -2.43
C ARG A 5 -13.24 -7.05 -3.38
N LEU A 6 -12.82 -7.07 -4.64
CA LEU A 6 -13.30 -8.04 -5.62
C LEU A 6 -12.48 -9.35 -5.55
N PRO A 7 -13.15 -10.51 -5.62
CA PRO A 7 -14.58 -10.72 -5.83
C PRO A 7 -15.44 -10.51 -4.56
N LEU A 8 -16.59 -9.85 -4.71
CA LEU A 8 -17.54 -9.54 -3.62
C LEU A 8 -18.09 -10.80 -2.92
N ALA A 9 -18.05 -11.94 -3.61
CA ALA A 9 -18.54 -13.23 -3.10
C ALA A 9 -17.50 -14.05 -2.31
N ALA A 10 -16.30 -13.51 -2.03
CA ALA A 10 -15.22 -14.25 -1.38
C ALA A 10 -15.62 -14.91 -0.05
N GLY A 11 -16.51 -14.29 0.73
CA GLY A 11 -17.03 -14.83 1.99
C GLY A 11 -18.39 -15.53 1.92
N ARG A 12 -19.09 -15.50 0.77
CA ARG A 12 -20.46 -16.05 0.60
C ARG A 12 -20.64 -16.63 -0.82
N PRO A 13 -20.19 -17.87 -1.08
CA PRO A 13 -20.20 -18.43 -2.43
C PRO A 13 -21.61 -18.62 -3.00
N ILE A 14 -22.59 -18.95 -2.15
CA ILE A 14 -24.00 -19.11 -2.55
C ILE A 14 -24.55 -17.82 -3.16
N PHE A 15 -24.24 -16.67 -2.56
CA PHE A 15 -24.67 -15.36 -3.07
C PHE A 15 -24.14 -15.11 -4.49
N GLY A 16 -22.87 -15.46 -4.75
CA GLY A 16 -22.28 -15.32 -6.09
C GLY A 16 -23.00 -16.16 -7.15
N TYR A 17 -23.37 -17.40 -6.84
CA TYR A 17 -24.11 -18.24 -7.79
C TYR A 17 -25.56 -17.78 -7.99
N VAL A 18 -26.25 -17.35 -6.93
CA VAL A 18 -27.60 -16.78 -7.04
C VAL A 18 -27.58 -15.52 -7.91
N ALA A 19 -26.60 -14.65 -7.69
CA ALA A 19 -26.43 -13.44 -8.50
C ALA A 19 -26.07 -13.76 -9.97
N ALA A 20 -25.25 -14.79 -10.23
CA ALA A 20 -24.96 -15.27 -11.58
C ALA A 20 -26.22 -15.73 -12.33
N VAL A 21 -27.07 -16.53 -11.68
CA VAL A 21 -28.34 -16.97 -12.25
C VAL A 21 -29.26 -15.77 -12.51
N ALA A 22 -29.35 -14.84 -11.56
CA ALA A 22 -30.15 -13.62 -11.71
C ALA A 22 -29.65 -12.75 -12.89
N LEU A 23 -28.33 -12.61 -13.06
CA LEU A 23 -27.74 -11.88 -14.19
C LEU A 23 -28.03 -12.57 -15.53
N ALA A 24 -27.94 -13.90 -15.60
CA ALA A 24 -28.31 -14.66 -16.79
C ALA A 24 -29.81 -14.47 -17.13
N GLY A 25 -30.68 -14.51 -16.12
CA GLY A 25 -32.11 -14.25 -16.28
C GLY A 25 -32.41 -12.83 -16.76
N LEU A 26 -31.71 -11.83 -16.22
CA LEU A 26 -31.83 -10.44 -16.62
C LEU A 26 -31.34 -10.23 -18.06
N ALA A 27 -30.25 -10.87 -18.46
CA ALA A 27 -29.75 -10.84 -19.83
C ALA A 27 -30.73 -11.47 -20.84
N LEU A 28 -31.40 -12.55 -20.43
CA LEU A 28 -32.45 -13.18 -21.23
C LEU A 28 -33.69 -12.28 -21.34
N ALA A 29 -34.13 -11.69 -20.23
CA ALA A 29 -35.25 -10.73 -20.24
C ALA A 29 -34.94 -9.52 -21.13
N ALA A 30 -33.71 -8.99 -21.04
CA ALA A 30 -33.23 -7.94 -21.93
C ALA A 30 -33.24 -8.40 -23.39
N ARG A 31 -32.79 -9.62 -23.68
CA ARG A 31 -32.79 -10.21 -25.04
C ARG A 31 -34.19 -10.26 -25.65
N MET A 32 -35.18 -10.66 -24.84
CA MET A 32 -36.58 -10.73 -25.24
C MET A 32 -37.16 -9.33 -25.49
N ALA A 33 -36.83 -8.37 -24.63
CA ALA A 33 -37.31 -6.99 -24.78
C ALA A 33 -36.80 -6.30 -26.05
N VAL A 34 -35.60 -6.66 -26.52
CA VAL A 34 -35.01 -6.12 -27.76
C VAL A 34 -35.16 -7.08 -28.94
N ALA A 35 -35.98 -8.13 -28.83
CA ALA A 35 -36.08 -9.17 -29.85
C ALA A 35 -36.50 -8.63 -31.22
N ASP A 36 -37.47 -7.72 -31.23
CA ASP A 36 -38.01 -7.12 -32.47
C ASP A 36 -37.05 -6.07 -33.07
N TRP A 37 -36.10 -5.58 -32.29
CA TRP A 37 -35.16 -4.52 -32.71
C TRP A 37 -33.81 -5.07 -33.17
N LEU A 38 -33.48 -6.31 -32.79
CA LEU A 38 -32.22 -6.93 -33.17
C LEU A 38 -32.35 -7.63 -34.53
N PRO A 39 -31.48 -7.31 -35.50
CA PRO A 39 -31.39 -8.07 -36.73
C PRO A 39 -31.14 -9.57 -36.43
N PRO A 40 -31.69 -10.48 -37.24
CA PRO A 40 -31.36 -11.89 -37.13
C PRO A 40 -29.85 -12.10 -37.32
N GLY A 41 -29.25 -12.93 -36.47
CA GLY A 41 -27.80 -13.25 -36.51
C GLY A 41 -26.97 -12.79 -35.30
N PHE A 42 -27.56 -12.06 -34.35
CA PHE A 42 -26.87 -11.59 -33.13
C PHE A 42 -27.42 -12.24 -31.84
N PRO A 43 -27.33 -13.57 -31.66
CA PRO A 43 -27.93 -14.25 -30.51
C PRO A 43 -27.28 -13.91 -29.17
N PHE A 44 -26.04 -13.40 -29.16
CA PHE A 44 -25.22 -13.25 -27.95
C PHE A 44 -25.09 -11.84 -27.37
N VAL A 45 -25.54 -10.79 -28.07
CA VAL A 45 -25.19 -9.38 -27.76
C VAL A 45 -25.57 -8.98 -26.33
N THR A 46 -26.76 -9.37 -25.85
CA THR A 46 -27.23 -9.04 -24.50
C THR A 46 -26.61 -9.90 -23.41
N PHE A 47 -25.98 -11.02 -23.78
CA PHE A 47 -25.43 -11.99 -22.84
C PHE A 47 -23.97 -11.70 -22.45
N PHE A 48 -23.17 -11.08 -23.33
CA PHE A 48 -21.78 -10.72 -23.01
C PHE A 48 -21.64 -9.85 -21.75
N PRO A 49 -22.40 -8.74 -21.58
CA PRO A 49 -22.25 -7.90 -20.39
C PRO A 49 -22.56 -8.67 -19.09
N ALA A 50 -23.55 -9.57 -19.10
CA ALA A 50 -23.88 -10.35 -17.92
C ALA A 50 -22.77 -11.33 -17.52
N VAL A 51 -22.12 -11.97 -18.48
CA VAL A 51 -20.98 -12.87 -18.23
C VAL A 51 -19.78 -12.09 -17.68
N ILE A 52 -19.45 -10.95 -18.29
CA ILE A 52 -18.36 -10.06 -17.84
C ILE A 52 -18.63 -9.58 -16.42
N LEU A 53 -19.84 -9.04 -16.16
CA LEU A 53 -20.22 -8.56 -14.83
C LEU A 53 -20.19 -9.68 -13.79
N SER A 54 -20.70 -10.87 -14.12
CA SER A 54 -20.66 -11.99 -13.18
C SER A 54 -19.22 -12.43 -12.88
N ALA A 55 -18.37 -12.54 -13.89
CA ALA A 55 -16.96 -12.92 -13.73
C ALA A 55 -16.19 -11.88 -12.91
N PHE A 56 -16.42 -10.60 -13.20
CA PHE A 56 -15.74 -9.48 -12.57
C PHE A 56 -16.18 -9.27 -11.11
N LEU A 57 -17.48 -9.34 -10.83
CA LEU A 57 -18.02 -9.07 -9.49
C LEU A 57 -17.93 -10.27 -8.55
N PHE A 58 -18.19 -11.48 -9.06
CA PHE A 58 -18.35 -12.69 -8.24
C PHE A 58 -17.26 -13.73 -8.49
N GLY A 59 -16.39 -13.51 -9.47
CA GLY A 59 -15.23 -14.35 -9.75
C GLY A 59 -15.46 -15.40 -10.84
N LEU A 60 -14.45 -16.22 -11.05
CA LEU A 60 -14.36 -17.18 -12.15
C LEU A 60 -15.55 -18.16 -12.21
N LYS A 61 -15.88 -18.81 -11.09
CA LYS A 61 -16.89 -19.89 -11.09
C LYS A 61 -18.30 -19.39 -11.40
N PRO A 62 -18.81 -18.30 -10.76
CA PRO A 62 -20.10 -17.73 -11.14
C PRO A 62 -20.12 -17.16 -12.57
N GLY A 63 -18.99 -16.60 -13.04
CA GLY A 63 -18.85 -16.15 -14.43
C GLY A 63 -19.02 -17.29 -15.43
N ILE A 64 -18.37 -18.44 -15.20
CA ILE A 64 -18.52 -19.65 -16.03
C ILE A 64 -19.97 -20.16 -16.00
N LEU A 65 -20.61 -20.19 -14.82
CA LEU A 65 -22.02 -20.57 -14.72
C LEU A 65 -22.90 -19.66 -15.58
N THR A 66 -22.73 -18.35 -15.47
CA THR A 66 -23.47 -17.36 -16.28
C THR A 66 -23.23 -17.60 -17.76
N ALA A 67 -21.99 -17.86 -18.18
CA ALA A 67 -21.65 -18.15 -19.57
C ALA A 67 -22.37 -19.38 -20.13
N ILE A 68 -22.45 -20.46 -19.35
CA ILE A 68 -23.14 -21.68 -19.73
C ILE A 68 -24.65 -21.43 -19.84
N LEU A 69 -25.25 -20.77 -18.84
CA LEU A 69 -26.67 -20.45 -18.83
C LEU A 69 -27.06 -19.57 -20.02
N CYS A 70 -26.28 -18.53 -20.29
CA CYS A 70 -26.48 -17.65 -21.44
C CYS A 70 -26.30 -18.39 -22.78
N GLY A 71 -25.34 -19.32 -22.86
CA GLY A 71 -25.12 -20.13 -24.07
C GLY A 71 -26.28 -21.09 -24.36
N ILE A 72 -26.89 -21.67 -23.33
CA ILE A 72 -28.09 -22.51 -23.48
C ILE A 72 -29.31 -21.63 -23.80
N ALA A 73 -29.47 -20.50 -23.10
CA ALA A 73 -30.58 -19.58 -23.28
C ALA A 73 -30.60 -18.91 -24.66
N SER A 74 -29.46 -18.88 -25.38
CA SER A 74 -29.39 -18.29 -26.72
C SER A 74 -29.93 -19.21 -27.82
N ILE A 75 -30.05 -20.52 -27.58
CA ILE A 75 -30.45 -21.53 -28.59
C ILE A 75 -31.73 -21.14 -29.36
N PRO A 76 -32.84 -20.69 -28.72
CA PRO A 76 -34.07 -20.33 -29.43
C PRO A 76 -33.93 -19.11 -30.34
N PHE A 77 -32.87 -18.29 -30.16
CA PHE A 77 -32.65 -17.07 -30.93
C PHE A 77 -31.76 -17.28 -32.17
N PHE A 78 -31.32 -18.52 -32.42
CA PHE A 78 -30.63 -18.85 -33.66
C PHE A 78 -31.64 -19.01 -34.81
N PRO A 79 -31.35 -18.44 -36.00
CA PRO A 79 -32.18 -18.69 -37.16
C PRO A 79 -32.10 -20.17 -37.54
N THR A 80 -33.25 -20.84 -37.61
CA THR A 80 -33.34 -22.27 -37.95
C THR A 80 -32.99 -22.49 -39.43
N PRO A 81 -31.99 -23.32 -39.75
CA PRO A 81 -31.66 -23.74 -41.10
C PRO A 81 -32.81 -24.46 -41.83
N PRO A 82 -32.95 -24.30 -43.16
CA PRO A 82 -34.00 -24.98 -43.95
C PRO A 82 -33.93 -26.51 -43.96
N ASP A 83 -32.75 -27.09 -43.69
CA ASP A 83 -32.48 -28.53 -43.66
C ASP A 83 -32.82 -29.18 -42.31
N GLY A 84 -33.41 -28.43 -41.38
CA GLY A 84 -33.86 -28.94 -40.08
C GLY A 84 -32.74 -29.16 -39.07
N GLN A 85 -31.50 -28.72 -39.37
CA GLN A 85 -30.41 -28.74 -38.40
C GLN A 85 -30.65 -27.75 -37.26
N LEU A 86 -30.02 -27.98 -36.09
CA LEU A 86 -30.10 -27.05 -34.96
C LEU A 86 -29.33 -25.75 -35.21
N PHE A 87 -28.19 -25.81 -35.92
CA PHE A 87 -27.33 -24.67 -36.21
C PHE A 87 -26.83 -24.72 -37.65
N GLY A 88 -26.94 -23.62 -38.37
CA GLY A 88 -26.24 -23.44 -39.66
C GLY A 88 -24.78 -23.02 -39.45
N ILE A 89 -24.03 -22.87 -40.54
CA ILE A 89 -22.62 -22.40 -40.51
C ILE A 89 -22.49 -21.08 -39.73
N GLY A 90 -23.38 -20.11 -39.97
CA GLY A 90 -23.38 -18.85 -39.22
C GLY A 90 -23.61 -19.03 -37.72
N GLY A 91 -24.41 -20.03 -37.33
CA GLY A 91 -24.64 -20.36 -35.92
C GLY A 91 -23.41 -20.97 -35.24
N ILE A 92 -22.72 -21.88 -35.94
CA ILE A 92 -21.45 -22.48 -35.47
C ILE A 92 -20.39 -21.39 -35.31
N VAL A 93 -20.26 -20.49 -36.30
CA VAL A 93 -19.33 -19.36 -36.23
C VAL A 93 -19.66 -18.44 -35.05
N ALA A 94 -20.94 -18.10 -34.84
CA ALA A 94 -21.37 -17.26 -33.72
C ALA A 94 -21.09 -17.93 -32.36
N LEU A 95 -21.31 -19.24 -32.22
CA LEU A 95 -21.02 -19.98 -30.99
C LEU A 95 -19.51 -20.05 -30.73
N GLY A 96 -18.71 -20.25 -31.77
CA GLY A 96 -17.25 -20.21 -31.69
C GLY A 96 -16.74 -18.84 -31.24
N PHE A 97 -17.27 -17.76 -31.85
CA PHE A 97 -16.93 -16.40 -31.48
C PHE A 97 -17.35 -16.06 -30.03
N TYR A 98 -18.56 -16.45 -29.63
CA TYR A 98 -19.03 -16.29 -28.25
C TYR A 98 -18.11 -17.00 -27.25
N THR A 99 -17.80 -18.26 -27.52
CA THR A 99 -16.92 -19.06 -26.65
C THR A 99 -15.54 -18.42 -26.54
N PHE A 100 -14.97 -17.98 -27.67
CA PHE A 100 -13.68 -17.31 -27.69
C PHE A 100 -13.68 -16.03 -26.84
N VAL A 101 -14.60 -15.10 -27.12
CA VAL A 101 -14.70 -13.83 -26.40
C VAL A 101 -14.90 -14.06 -24.90
N VAL A 102 -15.86 -14.91 -24.52
CA VAL A 102 -16.13 -15.19 -23.11
C VAL A 102 -14.95 -15.83 -22.40
N VAL A 103 -14.27 -16.79 -23.02
CA VAL A 103 -13.08 -17.42 -22.44
C VAL A 103 -11.97 -16.39 -22.25
N THR A 104 -11.72 -15.54 -23.25
CA THR A 104 -10.73 -14.47 -23.16
C THR A 104 -11.09 -13.47 -22.06
N ASP A 105 -12.33 -12.99 -21.99
CA ASP A 105 -12.78 -12.04 -20.97
C ASP A 105 -12.65 -12.63 -19.56
N ILE A 106 -13.13 -13.87 -19.37
CA ILE A 106 -13.03 -14.57 -18.09
C ILE A 106 -11.56 -14.77 -17.69
N ALA A 107 -10.68 -15.11 -18.63
CA ALA A 107 -9.25 -15.26 -18.38
C ALA A 107 -8.59 -13.94 -17.98
N LEU A 108 -8.87 -12.85 -18.71
CA LEU A 108 -8.37 -11.51 -18.41
C LEU A 108 -8.81 -11.05 -17.01
N VAL A 109 -10.09 -11.22 -16.69
CA VAL A 109 -10.65 -10.89 -15.37
C VAL A 109 -9.97 -11.71 -14.28
N HIS A 110 -9.78 -13.02 -14.49
CA HIS A 110 -9.12 -13.90 -13.52
C HIS A 110 -7.67 -13.48 -13.27
N TRP A 111 -6.91 -13.16 -14.32
CA TRP A 111 -5.53 -12.69 -14.19
C TRP A 111 -5.45 -11.34 -13.50
N MET A 112 -6.30 -10.38 -13.87
CA MET A 112 -6.36 -9.07 -13.23
C MET A 112 -6.68 -9.18 -11.74
N GLN A 113 -7.68 -9.98 -11.35
CA GLN A 113 -8.01 -10.21 -9.94
C GLN A 113 -6.84 -10.83 -9.18
N ARG A 114 -6.14 -11.80 -9.79
CA ARG A 114 -4.97 -12.44 -9.17
C ARG A 114 -3.79 -11.48 -9.04
N ALA A 115 -3.57 -10.60 -10.02
CA ALA A 115 -2.55 -9.57 -9.97
C ALA A 115 -2.86 -8.52 -8.89
N ASN A 116 -4.12 -8.06 -8.80
CA ASN A 116 -4.54 -7.12 -7.76
C ASN A 116 -4.41 -7.73 -6.35
N ALA A 117 -4.77 -9.00 -6.17
CA ALA A 117 -4.61 -9.69 -4.88
C ALA A 117 -3.14 -9.82 -4.47
N ARG A 118 -2.24 -10.07 -5.44
CA ARG A 118 -0.79 -10.09 -5.19
C ARG A 118 -0.27 -8.72 -4.79
N LEU A 119 -0.68 -7.67 -5.50
CA LEU A 119 -0.28 -6.29 -5.23
C LEU A 119 -0.77 -5.83 -3.83
N ALA A 120 -2.00 -6.20 -3.45
CA ALA A 120 -2.53 -5.90 -2.12
C ALA A 120 -1.72 -6.59 -1.02
N ALA A 121 -1.41 -7.89 -1.18
CA ALA A 121 -0.60 -8.63 -0.22
C ALA A 121 0.85 -8.10 -0.12
N GLU A 122 1.41 -7.64 -1.23
CA GLU A 122 2.74 -7.02 -1.24
C GLU A 122 2.74 -5.67 -0.51
N ARG A 123 1.74 -4.81 -0.75
CA ARG A 123 1.57 -3.55 -0.02
C ARG A 123 1.45 -3.76 1.49
N GLU A 124 0.67 -4.75 1.92
CA GLU A 124 0.53 -5.08 3.34
C GLU A 124 1.86 -5.55 3.94
N ARG A 125 2.64 -6.36 3.21
CA ARG A 125 3.99 -6.76 3.63
C ARG A 125 4.93 -5.56 3.73
N THR A 126 4.93 -4.66 2.75
CA THR A 126 5.76 -3.47 2.79
C THR A 126 5.38 -2.56 3.96
N ALA A 127 4.09 -2.37 4.22
CA ALA A 127 3.61 -1.57 5.35
C ALA A 127 4.05 -2.16 6.69
N THR A 128 3.89 -3.48 6.89
CA THR A 128 4.33 -4.16 8.12
C THR A 128 5.84 -4.16 8.29
N LEU A 129 6.62 -4.25 7.20
CA LEU A 129 8.08 -4.12 7.26
C LEU A 129 8.52 -2.69 7.59
N ALA A 130 7.86 -1.68 7.03
CA ALA A 130 8.12 -0.28 7.35
C ALA A 130 7.85 0.00 8.84
N GLU A 131 6.69 -0.40 9.36
CA GLU A 131 6.35 -0.24 10.78
C GLU A 131 7.38 -0.91 11.70
N ARG A 132 7.83 -2.14 11.36
CA ARG A 132 8.88 -2.83 12.11
C ARG A 132 10.22 -2.11 12.03
N SER A 133 10.57 -1.59 10.87
CA SER A 133 11.79 -0.81 10.67
C SER A 133 11.78 0.43 11.54
N ASP A 134 10.67 1.15 11.59
CA ASP A 134 10.50 2.37 12.38
C ASP A 134 10.62 2.08 13.89
N LEU A 135 10.01 0.98 14.37
CA LEU A 135 10.14 0.54 15.76
C LEU A 135 11.58 0.16 16.12
N LEU A 136 12.25 -0.63 15.27
CA LEU A 136 13.65 -1.02 15.48
C LEU A 136 14.56 0.20 15.47
N PHE A 137 14.32 1.15 14.57
CA PHE A 137 15.07 2.38 14.51
C PHE A 137 14.89 3.17 15.82
N SER A 138 13.66 3.39 16.27
CA SER A 138 13.37 4.05 17.55
C SER A 138 14.08 3.38 18.74
N GLU A 139 14.04 2.05 18.83
CA GLU A 139 14.74 1.29 19.89
C GLU A 139 16.26 1.47 19.83
N LEU A 140 16.87 1.43 18.63
CA LEU A 140 18.29 1.70 18.46
C LEU A 140 18.65 3.12 18.91
N GLN A 141 17.83 4.10 18.57
CA GLN A 141 18.01 5.50 18.93
C GLN A 141 18.01 5.70 20.46
N HIS A 142 17.06 5.06 21.14
CA HIS A 142 17.02 5.03 22.60
C HIS A 142 18.27 4.39 23.21
N ARG A 143 18.72 3.25 22.67
CA ARG A 143 19.91 2.53 23.18
C ARG A 143 21.20 3.32 22.99
N VAL A 144 21.40 3.94 21.84
CA VAL A 144 22.58 4.79 21.59
C VAL A 144 22.64 5.93 22.60
N SER A 145 21.51 6.61 22.81
CA SER A 145 21.41 7.71 23.76
C SER A 145 21.70 7.26 25.20
N ASN A 146 21.22 6.06 25.57
CA ASN A 146 21.50 5.46 26.87
C ASN A 146 22.99 5.12 27.03
N ASN A 147 23.61 4.53 26.00
CA ASN A 147 25.04 4.20 26.02
C ASN A 147 25.91 5.46 26.17
N LEU A 148 25.59 6.54 25.45
CA LEU A 148 26.30 7.82 25.58
C LEU A 148 26.20 8.38 27.00
N GLN A 149 25.03 8.26 27.64
CA GLN A 149 24.81 8.69 29.01
C GLN A 149 25.61 7.86 30.03
N VAL A 150 25.72 6.54 29.82
CA VAL A 150 26.57 5.67 30.64
C VAL A 150 28.04 6.06 30.51
N VAL A 151 28.53 6.29 29.29
CA VAL A 151 29.92 6.72 29.07
C VAL A 151 30.20 8.07 29.74
N ALA A 152 29.30 9.05 29.59
CA ALA A 152 29.42 10.35 30.26
C ALA A 152 29.48 10.20 31.79
N SER A 153 28.66 9.31 32.37
CA SER A 153 28.66 9.03 33.81
C SER A 153 29.99 8.42 34.29
N LEU A 154 30.59 7.52 33.49
CA LEU A 154 31.90 6.95 33.79
C LEU A 154 33.01 8.01 33.74
N LEU A 155 32.96 8.95 32.79
CA LEU A 155 33.91 10.07 32.73
C LEU A 155 33.79 10.97 33.97
N HIS A 156 32.57 11.26 34.43
CA HIS A 156 32.36 12.02 35.67
C HIS A 156 32.92 11.31 36.90
N LEU A 157 32.80 9.97 36.97
CA LEU A 157 33.38 9.16 38.04
C LEU A 157 34.91 9.14 37.98
N GLN A 158 35.51 8.94 36.79
CA GLN A 158 36.97 8.96 36.64
C GLN A 158 37.56 10.33 37.00
N ARG A 159 36.90 11.41 36.61
CA ARG A 159 37.29 12.78 36.98
C ARG A 159 37.42 12.96 38.50
N ARG A 160 36.53 12.34 39.29
CA ARG A 160 36.54 12.44 40.75
C ARG A 160 37.78 11.79 41.38
N ASN A 161 38.42 10.87 40.69
CA ASN A 161 39.58 10.11 41.17
C ASN A 161 40.92 10.60 40.61
N ILE A 162 40.93 11.73 39.87
CA ILE A 162 42.15 12.31 39.27
C ILE A 162 42.55 13.57 40.03
N SER A 163 43.85 13.67 40.34
CA SER A 163 44.44 14.80 41.06
C SER A 163 44.89 15.94 40.15
N ASP A 164 45.23 15.64 38.88
CA ASP A 164 45.68 16.65 37.91
C ASP A 164 44.49 17.49 37.41
N GLU A 165 44.55 18.80 37.65
CA GLU A 165 43.50 19.75 37.29
C GLU A 165 43.33 19.88 35.76
N THR A 166 44.41 19.70 35.00
CA THR A 166 44.37 19.73 33.52
C THR A 166 43.57 18.54 33.00
N ALA A 167 43.90 17.33 33.45
CA ALA A 167 43.14 16.12 33.13
C ALA A 167 41.68 16.16 33.61
N ARG A 168 41.40 16.75 34.79
CA ARG A 168 40.03 16.94 35.27
C ARG A 168 39.20 17.83 34.36
N THR A 169 39.79 18.91 33.86
CA THR A 169 39.14 19.86 32.95
C THR A 169 38.83 19.19 31.62
N ALA A 170 39.79 18.46 31.04
CA ALA A 170 39.61 17.73 29.78
C ALA A 170 38.51 16.65 29.86
N LEU A 171 38.41 15.92 30.98
CA LEU A 171 37.35 14.93 31.21
C LEU A 171 35.97 15.58 31.38
N ALA A 172 35.90 16.72 32.07
CA ALA A 172 34.65 17.46 32.24
C ALA A 172 34.11 17.97 30.90
N GLU A 173 34.99 18.48 30.05
CA GLU A 173 34.66 18.88 28.68
C GLU A 173 34.20 17.69 27.83
N SER A 174 34.92 16.57 27.88
CA SER A 174 34.57 15.35 27.15
C SER A 174 33.19 14.81 27.55
N ALA A 175 32.86 14.83 28.85
CA ALA A 175 31.55 14.43 29.35
C ALA A 175 30.44 15.38 28.85
N ARG A 176 30.66 16.70 28.89
CA ARG A 176 29.71 17.69 28.34
C ARG A 176 29.46 17.49 26.84
N ARG A 177 30.51 17.22 26.06
CA ARG A 177 30.40 16.93 24.62
C ARG A 177 29.57 15.66 24.36
N LEU A 178 29.78 14.58 25.11
CA LEU A 178 28.98 13.35 24.97
C LEU A 178 27.51 13.56 25.34
N GLU A 179 27.22 14.34 26.37
CA GLU A 179 25.85 14.70 26.76
C GLU A 179 25.16 15.57 25.69
N LEU A 180 25.90 16.49 25.05
CA LEU A 180 25.42 17.26 23.91
C LEU A 180 25.08 16.33 22.72
N ILE A 181 25.99 15.44 22.34
CA ILE A 181 25.79 14.47 21.24
C ILE A 181 24.56 13.60 21.52
N GLY A 182 24.39 13.09 22.74
CA GLY A 182 23.22 12.29 23.12
C GLY A 182 21.90 13.07 23.07
N ARG A 183 21.90 14.37 23.38
CA ARG A 183 20.72 15.24 23.23
C ARG A 183 20.37 15.48 21.76
N ILE A 184 21.37 15.82 20.93
CA ILE A 184 21.20 16.00 19.48
C ILE A 184 20.61 14.73 18.86
N HIS A 185 21.19 13.57 19.19
CA HIS A 185 20.79 12.28 18.65
C HIS A 185 19.33 11.94 18.94
N ARG A 186 18.84 12.16 20.18
CA ARG A 186 17.41 11.97 20.52
C ARG A 186 16.50 12.94 19.78
N GLN A 187 16.90 14.20 19.68
CA GLN A 187 16.06 15.26 19.13
C GLN A 187 15.95 15.20 17.60
N LEU A 188 17.02 14.79 16.91
CA LEU A 188 16.99 14.58 15.46
C LEU A 188 16.20 13.34 15.05
N HIS A 189 16.05 12.37 15.94
CA HIS A 189 15.42 11.09 15.62
C HIS A 189 14.13 10.82 16.41
N ASP A 190 13.51 11.85 17.01
CA ASP A 190 12.19 11.72 17.64
C ASP A 190 11.10 11.62 16.56
N PRO A 191 10.44 10.44 16.40
CA PRO A 191 9.42 10.23 15.37
C PRO A 191 8.14 11.04 15.60
N ASN A 192 7.90 11.55 16.82
CA ASN A 192 6.74 12.40 17.11
C ASN A 192 6.96 13.87 16.78
N GLY A 193 8.15 14.23 16.30
CA GLY A 193 8.42 15.50 15.64
C GLY A 193 7.69 16.67 16.28
N VAL A 194 7.96 16.94 17.57
CA VAL A 194 7.89 18.33 17.97
C VAL A 194 8.91 18.99 17.06
N GLN A 195 8.42 19.65 16.01
CA GLN A 195 9.19 20.58 15.20
C GLN A 195 9.68 21.62 16.20
N VAL A 196 10.80 21.35 16.86
CA VAL A 196 11.45 22.32 17.71
C VAL A 196 11.90 23.37 16.72
N GLY A 197 11.24 24.54 16.74
CA GLY A 197 11.54 25.63 15.82
C GLY A 197 13.05 25.74 15.67
N ASN A 198 13.54 25.62 14.43
CA ASN A 198 14.95 25.41 14.11
C ASN A 198 15.86 26.32 14.92
N THR A 199 15.44 27.58 15.05
CA THR A 199 16.10 28.63 15.81
C THR A 199 16.38 28.21 17.26
N LEU A 200 15.38 27.68 17.98
CA LEU A 200 15.50 27.31 19.39
C LEU A 200 16.39 26.07 19.58
N PHE A 201 16.30 25.09 18.68
CA PHE A 201 17.16 23.91 18.70
C PHE A 201 18.63 24.28 18.47
N PHE A 202 18.92 24.98 17.38
CA PHE A 202 20.27 25.39 17.03
C PHE A 202 20.85 26.36 18.08
N GLN A 203 20.03 27.21 18.70
CA GLN A 203 20.47 28.09 19.77
C GLN A 203 20.88 27.28 21.02
N GLN A 204 20.08 26.30 21.45
CA GLN A 204 20.45 25.40 22.56
C GLN A 204 21.72 24.58 22.26
N LEU A 205 21.89 24.18 21.00
CA LEU A 205 23.09 23.51 20.51
C LEU A 205 24.32 24.41 20.60
N GLY A 206 24.22 25.63 20.09
CA GLY A 206 25.29 26.62 20.11
C GLY A 206 25.72 26.97 21.53
N ASP A 207 24.75 27.21 22.41
CA ASP A 207 24.99 27.51 23.83
C ASP A 207 25.69 26.34 24.53
N GLY A 208 25.22 25.10 24.28
CA GLY A 208 25.85 23.90 24.85
C GLY A 208 27.26 23.63 24.32
N LEU A 209 27.57 24.02 23.08
CA LEU A 209 28.91 23.86 22.49
C LEU A 209 29.90 24.89 23.06
N VAL A 210 29.47 26.14 23.23
CA VAL A 210 30.23 27.22 23.89
C VAL A 210 30.54 26.83 25.35
N GLU A 211 29.57 26.27 26.05
CA GLU A 211 29.75 25.79 27.42
C GLU A 211 30.70 24.58 27.48
N ALA A 212 30.63 23.67 26.50
CA ALA A 212 31.51 22.51 26.44
C ALA A 212 33.00 22.91 26.26
N GLU A 213 33.28 23.84 25.34
CA GLU A 213 34.62 24.39 25.05
C GLU A 213 35.20 25.28 26.16
N GLY A 214 34.42 25.59 27.21
CA GLY A 214 34.89 26.39 28.34
C GLY A 214 35.25 27.83 27.99
N ARG A 215 34.63 28.39 26.93
CA ARG A 215 34.86 29.77 26.46
C ARG A 215 33.62 30.65 26.70
N PRO A 216 33.34 31.08 27.94
CA PRO A 216 32.14 31.85 28.27
C PRO A 216 32.09 33.24 27.60
N GLU A 217 33.20 33.71 27.03
CA GLU A 217 33.30 35.00 26.34
C GLU A 217 32.72 34.97 24.92
N VAL A 218 32.48 33.78 24.36
CA VAL A 218 31.91 33.63 23.01
C VAL A 218 30.39 33.57 23.12
N ARG A 219 29.69 34.49 22.44
CA ARG A 219 28.22 34.46 22.36
C ARG A 219 27.80 33.81 21.04
N CYS A 220 27.03 32.72 21.11
CA CYS A 220 26.41 32.12 19.94
C CYS A 220 25.08 32.82 19.64
N GLN A 221 24.84 33.23 18.40
CA GLN A 221 23.54 33.68 17.92
C GLN A 221 23.16 32.87 16.70
N VAL A 222 21.96 32.31 16.72
CA VAL A 222 21.39 31.57 15.61
C VAL A 222 20.30 32.40 14.94
N MET A 223 20.44 32.57 13.63
CA MET A 223 19.39 33.07 12.76
C MET A 223 18.99 31.93 11.82
N ALA A 224 17.82 31.35 12.05
CA ALA A 224 17.25 30.31 11.20
C ALA A 224 15.86 30.74 10.72
N ASP A 225 15.48 30.28 9.54
CA ASP A 225 14.12 30.44 9.04
C ASP A 225 13.25 29.31 9.61
N ASP A 226 12.20 29.67 10.34
CA ASP A 226 11.27 28.72 10.96
C ASP A 226 10.44 27.94 9.91
N ALA A 227 10.48 28.35 8.63
CA ALA A 227 9.79 27.66 7.54
C ALA A 227 10.49 26.38 7.03
N ILE A 228 11.77 26.15 7.39
CA ILE A 228 12.56 25.04 6.85
C ILE A 228 12.38 23.78 7.71
N ILE A 229 11.54 22.84 7.29
CA ILE A 229 11.42 21.55 7.99
C ILE A 229 12.56 20.64 7.53
N LEU A 230 13.57 20.45 8.39
CA LEU A 230 14.64 19.47 8.15
C LEU A 230 14.14 18.07 8.50
N LYS A 231 14.07 17.18 7.51
CA LYS A 231 13.83 15.76 7.80
C LYS A 231 15.07 15.16 8.46
N PRO A 232 14.94 14.24 9.44
CA PRO A 232 16.07 13.58 10.11
C PRO A 232 17.15 13.04 9.14
N GLU A 233 16.69 12.53 7.99
CA GLU A 233 17.50 11.99 6.90
C GLU A 233 18.40 13.02 6.20
N GLN A 234 18.08 14.32 6.33
CA GLN A 234 18.82 15.43 5.70
C GLN A 234 19.83 16.08 6.66
N VAL A 235 19.83 15.72 7.95
CA VAL A 235 20.67 16.36 8.98
C VAL A 235 21.94 15.56 9.27
N VAL A 236 22.01 14.30 8.84
CA VAL A 236 23.20 13.46 9.01
C VAL A 236 24.07 13.59 7.75
N PRO A 237 25.29 14.15 7.82
CA PRO A 237 26.22 14.08 6.71
C PRO A 237 26.67 12.62 6.54
N VAL A 238 26.55 12.11 5.32
CA VAL A 238 27.08 10.80 4.90
C VAL A 238 28.60 10.84 4.86
#